data_AF-A0A4R3ZRH5-F1
#
_entry.id   AF-A0A4R3ZRH5-F1
#
_cell.length_a   1.000
_cell.length_b   1.000
_cell.length_c   1.000
_cell.angle_alpha   90.00
_cell.angle_beta   90.00
_cell.angle_gamma   90.00
#
_symmetry.space_group_name_H-M   'P 1'
#
loop_
_entity.id
_entity.type
_entity.pdbx_description
1 polymer ?
#
loop_
_entity_poly.entity_id
_entity_poly.type
_entity_poly.pdbx_seq_one_letter_code
_entity_poly.pdbx_strand_id
1 'polypeptide(L)'
;MSSWPAWILVAIVVALSLIASAALGSPIASLVLRSARVPEPPTIEVSGDARTPVMRRRDDPAPAVREVLRGGMWIGILERVGLTAAILAGRFELAAVVVAIKALGRYPEIRENPAVSERFIIGTLASLLVAAACGALGLAVLHTLG
;
A
#
# COMPACT_ATOMS: atom_id res chain seq x y z
N MET A 1 22.08 28.26 26.36
CA MET A 1 21.66 26.88 26.05
C MET A 1 20.46 26.98 25.13
N SER A 2 20.60 26.70 23.83
CA SER A 2 19.49 26.84 22.89
C SER A 2 18.45 25.74 23.15
N SER A 3 17.28 26.12 23.68
CA SER A 3 16.12 25.23 23.64
C SER A 3 15.78 25.03 22.17
N TRP A 4 15.99 23.81 21.69
CA TRP A 4 15.61 23.45 20.33
C TRP A 4 14.10 23.73 20.16
N PRO A 5 13.69 24.31 19.02
CA PRO A 5 12.28 24.54 18.75
C PRO A 5 11.46 23.24 18.83
N ALA A 6 10.37 23.24 19.60
CA ALA A 6 9.52 22.05 19.79
C ALA A 6 8.96 21.47 18.47
N TRP A 7 8.77 22.31 17.45
CA TRP A 7 8.33 21.87 16.12
C TRP A 7 9.30 20.89 15.45
N ILE A 8 10.59 20.90 15.81
CA ILE A 8 11.58 19.97 15.26
C ILE A 8 11.31 18.55 15.74
N LEU A 9 10.97 18.37 17.02
CA LEU A 9 10.60 17.06 17.56
C LEU A 9 9.33 16.54 16.90
N VAL A 10 8.33 17.41 16.72
CA VAL A 10 7.09 17.07 15.98
C VAL A 10 7.43 16.63 14.55
N ALA A 11 8.25 17.39 13.83
CA ALA A 11 8.65 17.05 12.46
C ALA A 11 9.41 15.72 12.39
N ILE A 12 10.28 15.43 13.35
CA ILE A 12 11.00 14.14 13.45
C ILE A 12 10.01 13.00 13.65
N VAL A 13 9.08 13.12 14.61
CA VAL A 13 8.09 12.06 14.87
C VAL A 13 7.22 11.80 13.64
N VAL A 14 6.73 12.85 12.99
CA VAL A 14 5.95 12.74 11.74
C VAL A 14 6.78 12.04 10.65
N ALA A 15 8.01 12.49 10.40
CA ALA A 15 8.86 11.90 9.39
C ALA A 15 9.16 10.42 9.66
N LEU A 16 9.47 10.06 10.91
CA LEU A 16 9.73 8.68 11.31
C LEU A 16 8.49 7.80 11.15
N SER A 17 7.31 8.27 11.54
CA SER A 17 6.05 7.54 11.34
C SER A 17 5.75 7.30 9.86
N LEU A 18 5.97 8.29 8.99
CA LEU A 18 5.76 8.15 7.55
C LEU A 18 6.76 7.18 6.91
N ILE A 19 8.04 7.27 7.26
CA ILE A 19 9.08 6.37 6.77
C ILE A 19 8.83 4.93 7.24
N ALA A 20 8.53 4.75 8.53
CA ALA A 20 8.20 3.43 9.09
C ALA A 20 6.99 2.82 8.39
N SER A 21 5.93 3.59 8.19
CA SER A 21 4.74 3.17 7.46
C SER A 21 5.06 2.73 6.03
N ALA A 22 5.79 3.57 5.28
CA ALA A 22 6.17 3.28 3.90
C ALA A 22 7.01 2.00 3.76
N ALA A 23 7.95 1.78 4.69
CA ALA A 23 8.89 0.66 4.69
C ALA A 23 8.31 -0.65 5.23
N LEU A 24 7.52 -0.62 6.31
CA LEU A 24 7.02 -1.83 6.99
C LEU A 24 5.80 -2.44 6.30
N GLY A 25 5.00 -1.65 5.58
CA GLY A 25 3.76 -2.17 4.99
C GLY A 25 3.97 -3.23 3.90
N SER A 26 5.01 -3.08 3.07
CA SER A 26 5.33 -4.04 1.99
C SER A 26 5.78 -5.42 2.49
N PRO A 27 6.76 -5.54 3.42
CA PRO A 27 7.19 -6.83 3.94
C PRO A 27 6.10 -7.51 4.79
N ILE A 28 5.34 -6.75 5.58
CA ILE A 28 4.27 -7.33 6.41
C ILE A 28 3.10 -7.82 5.55
N ALA A 29 2.66 -7.07 4.55
CA ALA A 29 1.63 -7.55 3.62
C ALA A 29 2.08 -8.83 2.89
N SER A 30 3.36 -8.88 2.47
CA SER A 30 3.94 -10.06 1.85
C SER A 30 3.99 -11.26 2.80
N LEU A 31 4.31 -11.04 4.07
CA LEU A 31 4.32 -12.07 5.11
C LEU A 31 2.92 -12.63 5.36
N VAL A 32 1.92 -11.75 5.49
CA VAL A 32 0.51 -12.15 5.70
C VAL A 32 0.00 -13.00 4.53
N LEU A 33 0.31 -12.60 3.29
CA LEU A 33 -0.06 -13.38 2.11
C LEU A 33 0.60 -14.76 2.08
N ARG A 34 1.88 -14.85 2.45
CA ARG A 34 2.58 -16.14 2.59
C ARG A 34 1.94 -17.01 3.66
N SER A 35 1.54 -16.44 4.80
CA SER A 35 0.87 -17.20 5.86
C SER A 35 -0.55 -17.64 5.47
N ALA A 36 -1.26 -16.82 4.70
CA ALA A 36 -2.60 -17.15 4.20
C ALA A 36 -2.57 -18.18 3.04
N ARG A 37 -1.36 -18.59 2.59
CA ARG A 37 -1.14 -19.54 1.48
C ARG A 37 -1.93 -19.18 0.21
N VAL A 38 -2.20 -17.90 -0.02
CA VAL A 38 -2.96 -17.44 -1.18
C VAL A 38 -2.10 -17.70 -2.42
N PRO A 39 -2.52 -18.60 -3.34
CA PRO A 39 -1.73 -18.92 -4.53
C PRO A 39 -1.53 -17.68 -5.40
N GLU A 40 -0.37 -17.58 -6.03
CA GLU A 40 -0.18 -16.51 -7.02
C GLU A 40 -1.09 -16.78 -8.21
N PRO A 41 -1.93 -15.80 -8.62
CA PRO A 41 -2.75 -15.97 -9.79
C PRO A 41 -1.83 -16.12 -11.02
N PRO A 42 -2.13 -17.06 -11.93
CA PRO A 42 -1.35 -17.21 -13.15
C PRO A 42 -1.39 -15.90 -13.94
N THR A 43 -0.22 -15.38 -14.30
CA THR A 43 -0.11 -14.19 -15.16
C THR A 43 -0.51 -14.59 -16.58
N ILE A 44 -1.67 -14.10 -17.03
CA ILE A 44 -2.14 -14.26 -18.40
C ILE A 44 -1.85 -12.95 -19.12
N GLU A 45 -0.85 -12.94 -20.01
CA GLU A 45 -0.71 -11.86 -20.98
C GLU A 45 -1.70 -12.11 -22.12
N VAL A 46 -2.57 -11.13 -22.37
CA VAL A 46 -3.35 -11.05 -23.60
C VAL A 46 -2.47 -10.34 -24.63
N SER A 47 -1.95 -11.08 -25.61
CA SER A 47 -1.19 -10.52 -26.71
C SER A 47 -1.96 -10.77 -28.01
N GLY A 48 -2.20 -9.73 -28.80
CA GLY A 48 -2.98 -9.78 -30.04
C GLY A 48 -3.72 -8.47 -30.31
N ASP A 49 -4.02 -8.18 -31.58
CA ASP A 49 -4.92 -7.08 -31.95
C ASP A 49 -6.32 -7.36 -31.38
N ALA A 50 -7.13 -6.32 -31.13
CA ALA A 50 -8.43 -6.39 -30.44
C ALA A 50 -9.43 -7.39 -31.06
N ARG A 51 -9.16 -7.87 -32.29
CA ARG A 51 -9.94 -8.84 -33.04
C ARG A 51 -9.57 -10.30 -32.77
N THR A 52 -8.38 -10.58 -32.22
CA THR A 52 -7.89 -11.94 -31.92
C THR A 52 -6.99 -11.95 -30.68
N PRO A 53 -7.54 -11.94 -29.45
CA PRO A 53 -6.72 -12.05 -28.25
C PRO A 53 -6.09 -13.45 -28.17
N VAL A 54 -4.76 -13.53 -28.20
CA VAL A 54 -4.03 -14.77 -27.91
C VAL A 54 -3.70 -14.78 -26.41
N MET A 55 -4.31 -15.70 -25.68
CA MET A 55 -3.98 -15.96 -24.28
C MET A 55 -2.77 -16.90 -24.22
N ARG A 56 -1.62 -16.40 -23.77
CA ARG A 56 -0.43 -17.22 -23.56
C ARG A 56 -0.03 -17.19 -22.09
N ARG A 57 0.03 -18.37 -21.47
CA ARG A 57 0.70 -18.55 -20.16
C ARG A 57 2.18 -18.29 -20.38
N ARG A 58 2.73 -17.25 -19.75
CA ARG A 58 4.11 -16.82 -19.96
C ARG A 58 4.99 -17.31 -18.81
N ASP A 59 6.02 -18.10 -19.14
CA ASP A 59 6.95 -18.71 -18.17
C ASP A 59 8.28 -17.92 -18.01
N ASP A 60 8.45 -16.75 -18.66
CA ASP A 60 9.70 -15.96 -18.60
C ASP A 60 9.49 -14.47 -18.23
N PRO A 61 10.35 -13.86 -17.37
CA PRO A 61 10.16 -12.51 -16.86
C PRO A 61 10.73 -11.44 -17.83
N ALA A 62 9.86 -10.81 -18.61
CA ALA A 62 10.18 -9.72 -19.52
C ALA A 62 10.21 -8.32 -18.84
N PRO A 63 10.85 -7.29 -19.45
CA PRO A 63 10.97 -5.93 -18.89
C PRO A 63 9.64 -5.24 -18.56
N ALA A 64 8.55 -5.56 -19.26
CA ALA A 64 7.21 -5.02 -18.99
C ALA A 64 6.68 -5.41 -17.58
N VAL A 65 7.01 -6.61 -17.10
CA VAL A 65 6.68 -7.07 -15.75
C VAL A 65 7.35 -6.17 -14.70
N ARG A 66 8.57 -5.71 -14.96
CA ARG A 66 9.34 -4.88 -14.03
C ARG A 66 8.76 -3.47 -13.88
N GLU A 67 8.16 -2.94 -14.94
CA GLU A 67 7.49 -1.63 -14.94
C GLU A 67 6.13 -1.67 -14.23
N VAL A 68 5.34 -2.72 -14.48
CA VAL A 68 4.06 -2.96 -13.79
C VAL A 68 4.27 -3.21 -12.28
N LEU A 69 5.32 -3.95 -11.90
CA LEU A 69 5.70 -4.17 -10.50
C LEU A 69 6.09 -2.87 -9.78
N ARG A 70 6.67 -1.88 -10.49
CA ARG A 70 6.96 -0.56 -9.91
C ARG A 70 5.69 0.25 -9.67
N GLY A 71 4.73 0.21 -10.59
CA GLY A 71 3.46 0.93 -10.43
C GLY A 71 2.70 0.51 -9.17
N GLY A 72 2.56 -0.80 -8.95
CA GLY A 72 1.92 -1.34 -7.73
C GLY A 72 2.64 -0.96 -6.43
N MET A 73 3.97 -0.97 -6.45
CA MET A 73 4.80 -0.58 -5.30
C MET A 73 4.61 0.90 -4.93
N TRP A 74 4.66 1.80 -5.92
CA TRP A 74 4.48 3.23 -5.68
C TRP A 74 3.07 3.57 -5.21
N ILE A 75 2.04 2.96 -5.79
CA ILE A 75 0.66 3.10 -5.29
C ILE A 75 0.57 2.70 -3.81
N GLY A 76 1.20 1.57 -3.44
CA GLY A 76 1.25 1.13 -2.05
C GLY A 76 1.98 2.11 -1.12
N ILE A 77 3.08 2.71 -1.55
CA ILE A 77 3.81 3.72 -0.77
C ILE A 77 2.95 4.96 -0.57
N LEU A 78 2.36 5.50 -1.64
CA LEU A 78 1.52 6.70 -1.59
C LEU A 78 0.31 6.52 -0.68
N GLU A 79 -0.34 5.35 -0.74
CA GLU A 79 -1.48 5.04 0.10
C GLU A 79 -1.11 5.00 1.59
N ARG A 80 0.01 4.34 1.93
CA ARG A 80 0.50 4.26 3.31
C ARG A 80 0.88 5.62 3.86
N VAL A 81 1.60 6.42 3.08
CA VAL A 81 1.94 7.81 3.45
C VAL A 81 0.68 8.64 3.63
N GLY A 82 -0.27 8.56 2.69
CA GLY A 82 -1.53 9.30 2.75
C GLY A 82 -2.38 8.92 3.97
N LEU A 83 -2.53 7.62 4.26
CA LEU A 83 -3.26 7.13 5.42
C LEU A 83 -2.59 7.56 6.73
N THR A 84 -1.29 7.33 6.87
CA THR A 84 -0.54 7.71 8.09
C THR A 84 -0.57 9.22 8.30
N ALA A 85 -0.39 10.02 7.25
CA ALA A 85 -0.47 11.48 7.33
C ALA A 85 -1.88 11.97 7.74
N ALA A 86 -2.94 11.36 7.17
CA ALA A 86 -4.32 11.69 7.53
C ALA A 86 -4.61 11.43 9.02
N ILE A 87 -4.12 10.31 9.55
CA ILE A 87 -4.26 9.97 10.98
C ILE A 87 -3.51 10.96 11.86
N LEU A 88 -2.24 11.26 11.53
CA LEU A 88 -1.44 12.24 12.28
C LEU A 88 -2.03 13.65 12.24
N ALA A 89 -2.71 14.01 11.15
CA ALA A 89 -3.42 15.28 11.01
C ALA A 89 -4.81 15.29 11.70
N GLY A 90 -5.27 14.16 12.25
CA GLY A 90 -6.63 14.02 12.82
C GLY A 90 -7.76 14.11 11.78
N ARG A 91 -7.45 13.92 10.50
CA ARG A 91 -8.38 14.05 9.36
C ARG A 91 -8.77 12.69 8.80
N PHE A 92 -9.62 11.95 9.53
CA PHE A 92 -10.04 10.61 9.13
C PHE A 92 -10.83 10.59 7.81
N GLU A 93 -11.42 11.71 7.38
CA GLU A 93 -12.06 11.78 6.05
C GLU A 93 -11.05 11.54 4.92
N LEU A 94 -9.83 12.06 5.07
CA LEU A 94 -8.76 11.88 4.07
C LEU A 94 -8.28 10.43 4.01
N ALA A 95 -8.25 9.74 5.17
CA ALA A 95 -7.95 8.31 5.23
C ALA A 95 -8.99 7.50 4.43
N ALA A 96 -10.27 7.81 4.58
CA ALA A 96 -11.34 7.16 3.83
C ALA A 96 -11.21 7.42 2.32
N VAL A 97 -10.87 8.64 1.91
CA VAL A 97 -10.62 9.00 0.50
C VAL A 97 -9.46 8.18 -0.09
N VAL A 98 -8.35 8.06 0.63
CA VAL A 98 -7.18 7.28 0.19
C VAL A 98 -7.54 5.81 -0.08
N VAL A 99 -8.26 5.18 0.86
CA VAL A 99 -8.72 3.79 0.71
C VAL A 99 -9.70 3.65 -0.46
N ALA A 100 -10.62 4.61 -0.63
CA ALA A 100 -11.58 4.61 -1.73
C ALA A 100 -10.90 4.70 -3.10
N ILE A 101 -9.92 5.60 -3.26
CA ILE A 101 -9.14 5.74 -4.50
C ILE A 101 -8.45 4.41 -4.86
N LYS A 102 -7.84 3.74 -3.86
CA LYS A 102 -7.16 2.46 -4.11
C LYS A 102 -8.12 1.37 -4.56
N ALA A 103 -9.29 1.28 -3.94
CA ALA A 103 -10.31 0.29 -4.30
C ALA A 103 -10.83 0.50 -5.74
N LEU A 104 -11.06 1.76 -6.14
CA LEU A 104 -11.54 2.09 -7.49
C LEU A 104 -10.52 1.75 -8.58
N GLY A 105 -9.23 2.03 -8.33
CA GLY A 105 -8.17 1.80 -9.32
C GLY A 105 -7.94 0.34 -9.72
N ARG A 106 -8.44 -0.62 -8.93
CA ARG A 106 -8.25 -2.07 -9.14
C ARG A 106 -9.57 -2.83 -9.32
N TYR A 107 -10.71 -2.14 -9.25
CA TYR A 107 -12.03 -2.76 -9.37
C TYR A 107 -12.22 -3.59 -10.66
N PRO A 108 -11.80 -3.13 -11.86
CA PRO A 108 -11.97 -3.91 -13.09
C PRO A 108 -11.25 -5.26 -13.05
N GLU A 109 -9.99 -5.29 -12.60
CA GLU A 109 -9.16 -6.50 -12.53
C GLU A 109 -9.64 -7.49 -11.46
N ILE A 110 -10.11 -6.97 -10.33
CA ILE A 110 -10.65 -7.77 -9.21
C ILE A 110 -11.96 -8.44 -9.61
N ARG A 111 -12.81 -7.76 -10.39
CA ARG A 111 -14.11 -8.29 -10.82
C ARG A 111 -13.98 -9.51 -11.73
N GLU A 112 -12.89 -9.60 -12.49
CA GLU A 112 -12.68 -10.64 -13.49
C GLU A 112 -12.05 -11.92 -12.91
N ASN A 113 -11.37 -11.83 -11.76
CA ASN A 113 -10.66 -12.97 -11.16
C ASN A 113 -10.82 -13.01 -9.63
N PRO A 114 -11.69 -13.89 -9.09
CA PRO A 114 -11.91 -14.03 -7.64
C PRO A 114 -10.64 -14.33 -6.83
N ALA A 115 -9.71 -15.12 -7.37
CA ALA A 115 -8.44 -15.42 -6.69
C ALA A 115 -7.49 -14.20 -6.61
N VAL A 116 -7.51 -13.31 -7.62
CA VAL A 116 -6.77 -12.04 -7.61
C VAL A 116 -7.39 -11.09 -6.58
N SER A 117 -8.72 -11.06 -6.53
CA SER A 117 -9.50 -10.26 -5.56
C SER A 117 -9.12 -10.58 -4.11
N GLU A 118 -9.14 -11.85 -3.73
CA GLU A 118 -8.82 -12.28 -2.37
C GLU A 118 -7.39 -11.89 -1.96
N ARG A 119 -6.40 -12.17 -2.82
CA ARG A 119 -5.00 -11.75 -2.59
C ARG A 119 -4.88 -10.23 -2.44
N PHE A 120 -5.59 -9.48 -3.28
CA PHE A 120 -5.53 -8.03 -3.26
C PHE A 120 -6.14 -7.45 -1.99
N ILE A 121 -7.30 -7.94 -1.56
CA ILE A 121 -8.00 -7.49 -0.35
C ILE A 121 -7.13 -7.79 0.88
N ILE A 122 -6.65 -9.02 1.03
CA ILE A 122 -5.83 -9.43 2.18
C ILE A 122 -4.54 -8.61 2.25
N GLY A 123 -3.83 -8.47 1.12
CA GLY A 123 -2.58 -7.70 1.06
C GLY A 123 -2.79 -6.22 1.36
N THR A 124 -3.88 -5.64 0.88
CA THR A 124 -4.24 -4.24 1.13
C THR A 124 -4.58 -4.01 2.59
N LEU A 125 -5.49 -4.80 3.16
CA LEU A 125 -5.89 -4.66 4.57
C LEU A 125 -4.71 -4.82 5.52
N ALA A 126 -3.85 -5.82 5.29
CA ALA A 126 -2.63 -5.99 6.08
C ALA A 126 -1.72 -4.76 6.01
N SER A 127 -1.49 -4.22 4.81
CA SER A 127 -0.67 -3.02 4.61
C SER A 127 -1.28 -1.78 5.28
N LEU A 128 -2.61 -1.61 5.22
CA LEU A 128 -3.32 -0.49 5.83
C LEU A 128 -3.29 -0.54 7.36
N LEU A 129 -3.41 -1.74 7.95
CA LEU A 129 -3.30 -1.92 9.40
C LEU A 129 -1.93 -1.49 9.93
N VAL A 130 -0.85 -1.80 9.21
CA VAL A 130 0.51 -1.35 9.56
C VAL A 130 0.61 0.17 9.47
N ALA A 131 0.13 0.77 8.38
CA ALA A 131 0.16 2.22 8.22
C ALA A 131 -0.68 2.95 9.28
N ALA A 132 -1.83 2.39 9.65
CA ALA A 132 -2.67 2.88 10.72
C ALA A 132 -1.98 2.76 12.08
N ALA A 133 -1.31 1.64 12.37
CA ALA A 133 -0.54 1.46 13.59
C ALA A 133 0.62 2.48 13.68
N CYS A 134 1.36 2.72 12.60
CA CYS A 134 2.40 3.75 12.56
C CYS A 134 1.86 5.17 12.81
N GLY A 135 0.67 5.48 12.26
CA GLY A 135 -0.01 6.76 12.49
C GLY A 135 -0.49 6.90 13.94
N ALA A 136 -1.11 5.86 14.49
CA ALA A 136 -1.58 5.85 15.88
C ALA A 136 -0.43 5.95 16.89
N LEU A 137 0.68 5.24 16.67
CA LEU A 137 1.88 5.34 17.49
C LEU A 137 2.51 6.74 17.40
N GLY A 138 2.61 7.31 16.19
CA GLY A 138 3.10 8.68 16.02
C GLY A 138 2.23 9.69 16.75
N LEU A 139 0.90 9.56 16.64
CA LEU A 139 -0.05 10.41 17.36
C LEU A 139 0.09 10.29 18.88
N ALA A 140 0.25 9.07 19.40
CA ALA A 140 0.48 8.82 20.82
C ALA A 140 1.78 9.48 21.31
N VAL A 141 2.87 9.41 20.54
CA VAL A 141 4.12 10.10 20.87
C VAL A 141 3.95 11.62 20.82
N LEU A 142 3.26 12.16 19.81
CA LEU A 142 2.98 13.60 19.73
C LEU A 142 2.17 14.09 20.92
N HIS A 143 1.20 13.31 21.40
CA HIS A 143 0.43 13.62 22.61
C HIS A 143 1.29 13.66 23.88
N THR A 144 2.42 12.96 23.94
CA THR A 144 3.34 13.02 25.09
C THR A 144 4.32 14.20 25.03
N LEU A 145 4.42 14.87 23.87
CA LEU A 145 5.34 15.99 23.65
C LEU A 145 4.67 17.37 23.84
N GLY A 146 3.34 17.40 24.00
CA GLY A 146 2.53 18.57 24.32
C GLY A 146 1.88 18.44 25.69
#